data_AF-A0A2W4I9C0-F1
#
_entry.id   AF-A0A2W4I9C0-F1
#
_cell.length_a   1.000
_cell.length_b   1.000
_cell.length_c   1.000
_cell.angle_alpha   90.00
_cell.angle_beta   90.00
_cell.angle_gamma   90.00
#
_symmetry.space_group_name_H-M   'P 1'
#
loop_
_entity.id
_entity.type
_entity.pdbx_description
1 polymer ?
#
loop_
_entity_poly.entity_id
_entity_poly.type
_entity_poly.pdbx_seq_one_letter_code
_entity_poly.pdbx_strand_id
1 'polypeptide(L)'
;MEYLKFIGAEANTGGSELNHILLKPNPSKIAALEEFLHGTQGKLGFFTAKDMPGVIGEVRVKDFMLRHRKMLGLTDNEVQVLEVLKENEIDKAMRFGYTPFEIGEKRW
;
A
#
# COMPACT_ATOMS: atom_id res chain seq x y z
N MET A 1 -0.26 -11.31 -18.69
CA MET A 1 -0.52 -9.86 -18.84
C MET A 1 0.80 -9.12 -19.03
N GLU A 2 0.98 -8.45 -20.18
CA GLU A 2 2.20 -7.70 -20.50
C GLU A 2 2.34 -6.41 -19.66
N TYR A 3 1.22 -5.78 -19.31
CA TYR A 3 1.20 -4.56 -18.49
C TYR A 3 1.88 -4.73 -17.11
N LEU A 4 1.49 -5.74 -16.31
CA LEU A 4 2.11 -5.99 -15.00
C LEU A 4 3.59 -6.41 -15.10
N LYS A 5 4.03 -6.94 -16.24
CA LYS A 5 5.45 -7.19 -16.50
C LYS A 5 6.18 -5.89 -16.79
N PHE A 6 5.59 -5.02 -17.60
CA PHE A 6 6.14 -3.72 -17.96
C PHE A 6 6.35 -2.81 -16.73
N ILE A 7 5.39 -2.75 -15.81
CA ILE A 7 5.52 -1.95 -14.58
C ILE A 7 6.26 -2.66 -13.44
N GLY A 8 6.73 -3.90 -13.66
CA GLY A 8 7.45 -4.66 -12.62
C GLY A 8 6.62 -5.05 -11.39
N ALA A 9 5.29 -5.03 -11.44
CA ALA A 9 4.41 -5.24 -10.28
C ALA A 9 3.70 -6.61 -10.30
N GLU A 10 3.35 -7.15 -9.13
CA GLU A 10 2.55 -8.38 -9.03
C GLU A 10 1.05 -8.13 -9.16
N ALA A 11 0.62 -6.94 -8.76
CA ALA A 11 -0.76 -6.51 -8.76
C ALA A 11 -0.83 -5.02 -9.11
N ASN A 12 -2.01 -4.55 -9.50
CA ASN A 12 -2.27 -3.12 -9.68
C ASN A 12 -3.76 -2.83 -9.50
N THR A 13 -4.07 -1.77 -8.74
CA THR A 13 -5.39 -1.18 -8.64
C THR A 13 -5.58 -0.14 -9.72
N GLY A 14 -6.74 -0.19 -10.37
CA GLY A 14 -7.06 0.76 -11.44
C GLY A 14 -8.55 0.77 -11.80
N GLY A 15 -8.82 1.21 -13.03
CA GLY A 15 -10.18 1.50 -13.49
C GLY A 15 -10.63 2.91 -13.13
N SER A 16 -11.75 3.35 -13.73
CA SER A 16 -12.26 4.71 -13.60
C SER A 16 -12.60 5.10 -12.15
N GLU A 17 -12.80 4.11 -11.27
CA GLU A 17 -13.18 4.32 -9.85
C GLU A 17 -12.24 3.61 -8.86
N LEU A 18 -11.03 3.18 -9.28
CA LEU A 18 -10.10 2.41 -8.45
C LEU A 18 -10.76 1.16 -7.82
N ASN A 19 -11.71 0.55 -8.54
CA ASN A 19 -12.55 -0.55 -8.10
C ASN A 19 -12.16 -1.89 -8.73
N HIS A 20 -11.14 -1.91 -9.60
CA HIS A 20 -10.62 -3.12 -10.23
C HIS A 20 -9.19 -3.40 -9.74
N ILE A 21 -8.90 -4.68 -9.51
CA ILE A 21 -7.56 -5.16 -9.18
C ILE A 21 -7.12 -6.13 -10.28
N LEU A 22 -6.00 -5.82 -10.91
CA LEU A 22 -5.30 -6.71 -11.82
C LEU A 22 -4.27 -7.50 -11.04
N LEU A 23 -4.26 -8.82 -11.20
CA LEU A 23 -3.33 -9.74 -10.53
C LEU A 23 -2.52 -10.52 -11.56
N LYS A 24 -1.22 -10.74 -11.30
CA LYS A 24 -0.46 -11.80 -11.96
C LYS A 24 -1.01 -13.18 -11.54
N PRO A 25 -0.80 -14.24 -12.33
CA PRO A 25 -1.03 -15.61 -11.84
C PRO A 25 -0.20 -15.86 -10.58
N ASN A 26 -0.83 -16.40 -9.53
CA ASN A 26 -0.22 -16.65 -8.22
C ASN A 26 0.47 -15.41 -7.60
N PRO A 27 -0.26 -14.31 -7.37
CA PRO A 27 0.32 -13.14 -6.73
C PRO A 27 0.64 -13.46 -5.26
N SER A 28 1.56 -12.74 -4.65
CA SER A 28 1.68 -12.77 -3.20
C SER A 28 0.40 -12.22 -2.54
N LYS A 29 0.05 -12.77 -1.37
CA LYS A 29 -1.07 -12.26 -0.57
C LYS A 29 -0.88 -10.78 -0.21
N ILE A 30 0.37 -10.40 0.08
CA ILE A 30 0.77 -9.03 0.38
C ILE A 30 0.38 -8.11 -0.79
N ALA A 31 0.79 -8.43 -2.02
CA ALA A 31 0.48 -7.61 -3.19
C ALA A 31 -1.04 -7.48 -3.43
N ALA A 32 -1.80 -8.57 -3.29
CA ALA A 32 -3.24 -8.53 -3.47
C ALA A 32 -3.95 -7.66 -2.41
N LEU A 33 -3.52 -7.76 -1.14
CA LEU A 33 -4.07 -6.96 -0.04
C LEU A 33 -3.71 -5.48 -0.16
N GLU A 34 -2.47 -5.19 -0.56
CA GLU A 34 -1.98 -3.83 -0.77
C GLU A 34 -2.85 -3.09 -1.79
N GLU A 35 -3.06 -3.71 -2.95
CA GLU A 35 -3.91 -3.13 -4.00
C GLU A 35 -5.37 -2.99 -3.54
N PHE A 36 -5.92 -3.99 -2.86
CA PHE A 36 -7.25 -3.86 -2.27
C PHE A 36 -7.38 -2.64 -1.33
N LEU A 37 -6.36 -2.40 -0.50
CA LEU A 37 -6.34 -1.27 0.42
C LEU A 37 -6.15 0.05 -0.31
N HIS A 38 -5.35 0.12 -1.37
CA HIS A 38 -5.25 1.30 -2.22
C HIS A 38 -6.59 1.64 -2.89
N GLY A 39 -7.32 0.63 -3.39
CA GLY A 39 -8.68 0.82 -3.90
C GLY A 39 -9.64 1.35 -2.83
N THR A 40 -9.49 0.86 -1.59
CA THR A 40 -10.26 1.35 -0.43
C THR A 40 -9.94 2.79 -0.09
N GLN A 41 -8.65 3.19 -0.08
CA GLN A 41 -8.22 4.58 0.09
C GLN A 41 -8.84 5.49 -0.98
N GLY A 42 -8.88 5.02 -2.24
CA GLY A 42 -9.51 5.73 -3.34
C GLY A 42 -11.01 5.94 -3.14
N LYS A 43 -11.75 4.89 -2.78
CA LYS A 43 -13.19 4.96 -2.51
C LYS A 43 -13.54 5.87 -1.33
N LEU A 44 -12.66 5.96 -0.34
CA LEU A 44 -12.83 6.84 0.82
C LEU A 44 -12.39 8.29 0.54
N GLY A 45 -11.92 8.60 -0.68
CA GLY A 45 -11.52 9.95 -1.07
C GLY A 45 -10.18 10.40 -0.50
N PHE A 46 -9.33 9.47 -0.04
CA PHE A 46 -8.05 9.83 0.58
C PHE A 46 -7.04 10.41 -0.41
N PHE A 47 -7.14 10.07 -1.70
CA PHE A 47 -6.29 10.65 -2.74
C PHE A 47 -6.77 12.01 -3.27
N THR A 48 -8.05 12.35 -3.04
CA THR A 48 -8.62 13.65 -3.45
C THR A 48 -8.45 14.72 -2.38
N ALA A 49 -8.21 14.30 -1.13
CA ALA A 49 -7.88 15.21 -0.06
C ALA A 49 -6.48 15.77 -0.32
N LYS A 50 -6.33 17.08 -0.17
CA LYS A 50 -5.05 17.79 -0.04
C LYS A 50 -4.17 17.25 1.11
N ASP A 51 -4.69 16.27 1.85
CA ASP A 51 -4.27 15.81 3.16
C ASP A 51 -3.49 14.49 3.13
N MET A 52 -3.39 13.77 1.99
CA MET A 52 -2.60 12.54 1.92
C MET A 52 -1.86 12.39 0.58
N PRO A 53 -0.58 12.80 0.54
CA PRO A 53 0.31 12.48 -0.56
C PRO A 53 0.40 10.97 -0.79
N GLY A 54 0.50 10.53 -2.05
CA GLY A 54 0.55 9.10 -2.39
C GLY A 54 1.63 8.33 -1.62
N VAL A 55 2.82 8.93 -1.44
CA VAL A 55 3.93 8.33 -0.66
C VAL A 55 3.59 8.10 0.81
N ILE A 56 2.71 8.93 1.40
CA ILE A 56 2.19 8.74 2.76
C ILE A 56 1.10 7.65 2.76
N GLY A 57 0.29 7.61 1.69
CA GLY A 57 -0.71 6.56 1.47
C GLY A 57 -0.10 5.16 1.48
N GLU A 58 1.06 4.99 0.84
CA GLU A 58 1.85 3.76 0.85
C GLU A 58 2.17 3.30 2.28
N VAL A 59 2.85 4.16 3.06
CA VAL A 59 3.21 3.85 4.45
C VAL A 59 1.99 3.44 5.28
N ARG A 60 0.84 4.10 5.08
CA ARG A 60 -0.39 3.82 5.82
C ARG A 60 -1.04 2.50 5.44
N VAL A 61 -0.95 2.06 4.17
CA VAL A 61 -1.40 0.72 3.77
C VAL A 61 -0.59 -0.34 4.51
N LYS A 62 0.74 -0.22 4.50
CA LYS A 62 1.61 -1.18 5.19
C LYS A 62 1.40 -1.15 6.71
N ASP A 63 1.22 0.03 7.29
CA ASP A 63 0.89 0.17 8.72
C ASP A 63 -0.44 -0.51 9.08
N PHE A 64 -1.48 -0.30 8.28
CA PHE A 64 -2.78 -0.96 8.47
C PHE A 64 -2.63 -2.49 8.42
N MET A 65 -1.87 -3.01 7.45
CA MET A 65 -1.64 -4.45 7.30
C MET A 65 -0.92 -5.04 8.52
N LEU A 66 0.11 -4.35 9.02
CA LEU A 66 0.86 -4.77 10.20
C LEU A 66 0.00 -4.75 11.47
N ARG A 67 -0.80 -3.69 11.68
CA ARG A 67 -1.72 -3.58 12.83
C ARG A 67 -2.79 -4.66 12.84
N HIS A 68 -3.31 -5.00 11.66
CA HIS A 68 -4.41 -5.96 11.50
C HIS A 68 -3.94 -7.33 11.01
N ARG A 69 -2.65 -7.66 11.18
CA ARG A 69 -2.02 -8.89 10.65
C ARG A 69 -2.77 -10.18 10.97
N LYS A 70 -3.35 -10.28 12.18
CA LYS A 70 -4.17 -11.44 12.59
C LYS A 70 -5.48 -11.53 11.81
N MET A 71 -6.17 -10.41 11.63
CA MET A 71 -7.41 -10.33 10.86
C MET A 71 -7.17 -10.65 9.38
N LEU A 72 -6.04 -10.19 8.84
CA LEU A 72 -5.64 -10.43 7.44
C LEU A 72 -5.02 -11.81 7.20
N GLY A 73 -4.86 -12.64 8.25
CA GLY A 73 -4.26 -13.96 8.13
C GLY A 73 -2.82 -13.94 7.62
N LEU A 74 -2.03 -12.94 8.03
CA LEU A 74 -0.62 -12.83 7.69
C LEU A 74 0.23 -13.75 8.59
N THR A 75 1.15 -14.47 7.96
CA THR A 75 2.18 -15.28 8.62
C THR A 75 3.32 -14.41 9.13
N ASP A 76 4.14 -14.93 10.05
CA ASP A 76 5.30 -14.20 10.58
C ASP A 76 6.30 -13.81 9.47
N ASN A 77 6.47 -14.67 8.46
CA ASN A 77 7.30 -14.35 7.29
C ASN A 77 6.71 -13.20 6.47
N GLU A 78 5.40 -13.18 6.23
CA GLU A 78 4.74 -12.07 5.54
C GLU A 78 4.83 -10.76 6.34
N VAL A 79 4.79 -10.84 7.68
CA VAL A 79 4.96 -9.68 8.57
C VAL A 79 6.38 -9.12 8.45
N GLN A 80 7.42 -9.95 8.49
CA GLN A 80 8.80 -9.51 8.32
C GLN A 80 9.03 -8.83 6.96
N VAL A 81 8.46 -9.39 5.88
CA VAL A 81 8.50 -8.77 4.55
C VAL A 81 7.82 -7.40 4.57
N LEU A 82 6.64 -7.29 5.18
CA LEU A 82 5.91 -6.01 5.28
C LEU A 82 6.64 -4.96 6.12
N GLU A 83 7.36 -5.35 7.16
CA GLU A 83 8.19 -4.44 7.95
C GLU A 83 9.29 -3.80 7.08
N VAL A 84 10.02 -4.61 6.31
CA VAL A 84 11.04 -4.11 5.38
C VAL A 84 10.42 -3.23 4.28
N LEU A 85 9.28 -3.62 3.71
CA LEU A 85 8.59 -2.81 2.72
C LEU A 85 8.13 -1.46 3.29
N LYS A 86 7.62 -1.45 4.53
CA LYS A 86 7.22 -0.22 5.21
C LYS A 86 8.41 0.70 5.45
N GLU A 87 9.56 0.17 5.89
CA GLU A 87 10.79 0.94 6.06
C GLU A 87 11.23 1.60 4.74
N ASN A 88 11.20 0.86 3.63
CA ASN A 88 11.51 1.39 2.31
C ASN A 88 10.58 2.56 1.90
N GLU A 89 9.28 2.46 2.18
CA GLU A 89 8.33 3.55 1.90
C GLU A 89 8.53 4.77 2.82
N ILE A 90 8.94 4.56 4.08
CA ILE A 90 9.33 5.65 4.99
C ILE A 90 10.57 6.36 4.45
N ASP A 91 11.62 5.62 4.09
CA ASP A 91 12.84 6.18 3.52
C ASP A 91 12.56 7.00 2.26
N LYS A 92 11.67 6.47 1.40
CA LYS A 92 11.21 7.17 0.20
C LYS A 92 10.45 8.45 0.57
N ALA A 93 9.52 8.41 1.52
CA ALA A 93 8.81 9.60 1.99
C ALA A 93 9.78 10.67 2.52
N MET A 94 10.78 10.27 3.31
CA MET A 94 11.81 11.18 3.81
C MET A 94 12.63 11.82 2.67
N ARG A 95 12.98 11.06 1.63
CA ARG A 95 13.65 11.59 0.42
C ARG A 95 12.78 12.58 -0.36
N PHE A 96 11.45 12.43 -0.30
CA PHE A 96 10.49 13.40 -0.84
C PHE A 96 10.28 14.63 0.06
N GLY A 97 10.97 14.72 1.20
CA GLY A 97 10.95 15.88 2.10
C GLY A 97 9.95 15.79 3.25
N TYR A 98 9.27 14.65 3.44
CA TYR A 98 8.35 14.45 4.56
C TYR A 98 9.10 14.13 5.85
N THR A 99 8.70 14.77 6.94
CA THR A 99 9.24 14.51 8.27
C THR A 99 8.66 13.22 8.87
N PRO A 100 9.35 12.58 9.84
CA PRO A 100 8.77 11.47 10.59
C PRO A 100 7.42 11.79 11.25
N PHE A 101 7.22 13.07 11.62
CA PHE A 101 5.97 13.56 12.15
C PHE A 101 4.85 13.51 11.10
N GLU A 102 5.06 14.04 9.90
CA GLU A 102 4.07 14.01 8.80
C GLU A 102 3.77 12.59 8.30
N ILE A 103 4.78 11.71 8.35
CA ILE A 103 4.63 10.28 8.04
C ILE A 103 3.78 9.58 9.11
N GLY A 104 3.97 9.94 10.38
CA GLY A 104 3.28 9.34 11.53
C GLY A 104 1.93 9.99 11.89
N GLU A 105 1.64 11.20 11.43
CA GLU A 105 0.43 11.95 11.81
C GLU A 105 -0.83 11.36 11.19
N LYS A 106 -1.88 11.22 12.02
CA LYS A 106 -3.15 10.54 11.73
C LYS A 106 -2.99 9.02 11.58
N ARG A 107 -2.63 8.36 12.70
CA ARG A 107 -3.02 6.98 12.97
C ARG A 107 -4.54 6.96 13.15
N TRP A 108 -5.25 6.49 12.14
CA TRP A 108 -6.67 6.17 12.23
C TRP A 108 -6.87 4.86 13.01
#